data_AF-U6D0B3-F1
#
_entry.id   AF-U6D0B3-F1
#
_cell.length_a   1.000
_cell.length_b   1.000
_cell.length_c   1.000
_cell.angle_alpha   90.00
_cell.angle_beta   90.00
_cell.angle_gamma   90.00
#
_symmetry.space_group_name_H-M   'P 1'
#
loop_
_entity.id
_entity.type
_entity.pdbx_description
1 polymer ?
#
loop_
_entity_poly.entity_id
_entity_poly.type
_entity_poly.pdbx_seq_one_letter_code
_entity_poly.pdbx_strand_id
1 'polypeptide(L)'
;EQTRPLRAPPSSQDNIPQQNLESAMAKPQVVVAPVLMSKLSANAPEFYPSGYSSNYTESYEDGCEDYPTLSEYVQDFLNHLTEQPGSFETEIEQFAETLNGWVTTDDALQELVELIYQQATSILN
;
A
#
# COMPACT_ATOMS: atom_id res chain seq x y z
N GLU A 1 -40.58 -49.91 7.62
CA GLU A 1 -40.28 -48.48 7.43
C GLU A 1 -40.97 -47.99 6.15
N GLN A 2 -42.27 -47.64 6.14
CA GLN A 2 -42.91 -46.43 6.72
C GLN A 2 -42.29 -45.13 6.15
N THR A 3 -43.00 -44.16 5.55
CA THR A 3 -44.46 -43.91 5.43
C THR A 3 -44.79 -42.99 4.21
N ARG A 4 -46.00 -43.12 3.63
CA ARG A 4 -46.73 -42.05 2.89
C ARG A 4 -48.11 -41.88 3.57
N PRO A 5 -48.92 -40.82 3.33
CA PRO A 5 -48.71 -39.52 2.64
C PRO A 5 -49.19 -38.29 3.47
N LEU A 6 -49.20 -37.09 2.88
CA LEU A 6 -50.14 -36.00 3.24
C LEU A 6 -50.47 -35.11 2.00
N ARG A 7 -51.63 -34.42 2.01
CA ARG A 7 -52.38 -33.88 0.84
C ARG A 7 -53.32 -32.75 1.30
N ALA A 8 -53.56 -31.63 0.61
CA ALA A 8 -52.92 -30.93 -0.53
C ALA A 8 -53.10 -29.38 -0.31
N PRO A 9 -53.38 -28.45 -1.26
CA PRO A 9 -54.46 -28.49 -2.27
C PRO A 9 -53.97 -27.88 -3.65
N PRO A 10 -54.72 -27.14 -4.53
CA PRO A 10 -54.62 -27.36 -5.98
C PRO A 10 -54.26 -26.11 -6.84
N SER A 11 -54.26 -26.34 -8.16
CA SER A 11 -54.48 -25.34 -9.23
C SER A 11 -53.41 -24.28 -9.51
N SER A 12 -52.81 -24.37 -10.70
CA SER A 12 -53.00 -23.36 -11.75
C SER A 12 -52.86 -24.02 -13.12
N GLN A 13 -53.98 -24.14 -13.84
CA GLN A 13 -53.95 -24.33 -15.30
C GLN A 13 -53.82 -22.94 -15.93
N ASP A 14 -52.62 -22.55 -16.34
CA ASP A 14 -52.48 -21.39 -17.22
C ASP A 14 -52.41 -21.86 -18.67
N ASN A 15 -53.43 -21.50 -19.45
CA ASN A 15 -53.51 -21.82 -20.86
C ASN A 15 -52.77 -20.73 -21.64
N ILE A 16 -51.56 -21.00 -22.09
CA ILE A 16 -50.87 -20.14 -23.06
C ILE A 16 -50.66 -20.95 -24.35
N PRO A 17 -51.30 -20.57 -25.48
CA PRO A 17 -51.13 -21.26 -26.74
C PRO A 17 -49.68 -21.23 -27.22
N GLN A 18 -49.21 -22.29 -27.89
CA GLN A 18 -47.93 -22.28 -28.59
C GLN A 18 -47.96 -21.23 -29.71
N GLN A 19 -47.49 -20.02 -29.44
CA GLN A 19 -47.21 -19.04 -30.48
C GLN A 19 -45.86 -19.39 -31.13
N ASN A 20 -45.95 -19.69 -32.42
CA ASN A 20 -44.85 -20.03 -33.30
C ASN A 20 -43.67 -19.02 -33.18
N LEU A 21 -42.47 -19.55 -32.96
CA LEU A 21 -41.19 -18.83 -32.98
C LEU A 21 -40.81 -18.42 -34.41
N GLU A 22 -41.53 -17.46 -34.97
CA GLU A 22 -41.13 -16.77 -36.22
C GLU A 22 -40.59 -15.38 -35.89
N SER A 23 -39.49 -15.32 -35.12
CA SER A 23 -38.75 -14.07 -34.91
C SER A 23 -38.03 -13.68 -36.19
N ALA A 24 -38.73 -12.94 -37.06
CA ALA A 24 -38.13 -12.33 -38.25
C ALA A 24 -36.97 -11.41 -37.83
N MET A 25 -35.74 -11.90 -37.97
CA MET A 25 -34.53 -11.10 -37.77
C MET A 25 -34.47 -10.01 -38.84
N ALA A 26 -34.95 -8.81 -38.48
CA ALA A 26 -34.64 -7.61 -39.23
C ALA A 26 -33.11 -7.46 -39.28
N LYS A 27 -32.55 -7.44 -40.49
CA LYS A 27 -31.11 -7.38 -40.72
C LYS A 27 -30.50 -6.21 -39.94
N PRO A 28 -29.42 -6.41 -39.15
CA PRO A 28 -28.84 -5.34 -38.35
C PRO A 28 -28.47 -4.13 -39.21
N GLN A 29 -29.17 -3.03 -38.99
CA GLN A 29 -28.89 -1.77 -39.65
C GLN A 29 -27.67 -1.17 -38.94
N VAL A 30 -26.52 -1.16 -39.61
CA VAL A 30 -25.28 -0.62 -39.04
C VAL A 30 -25.39 0.90 -38.99
N VAL A 31 -26.01 1.40 -37.93
CA VAL A 31 -25.96 2.81 -37.55
C VAL A 31 -24.54 3.07 -37.05
N VAL A 32 -23.72 3.68 -37.89
CA VAL A 32 -22.40 4.16 -37.48
C VAL A 32 -22.61 5.33 -36.52
N ALA A 33 -22.65 5.03 -35.23
CA ALA A 33 -22.65 6.04 -34.19
C ALA A 33 -21.38 6.91 -34.36
N PRO A 34 -21.49 8.26 -34.34
CA PRO A 34 -20.32 9.11 -34.44
C PRO A 34 -19.43 8.88 -33.22
N VAL A 35 -18.27 8.25 -33.43
CA VAL A 35 -17.26 8.11 -32.39
C VAL A 35 -16.76 9.51 -32.05
N LEU A 36 -17.16 10.01 -30.89
CA LEU A 36 -16.64 11.25 -30.31
C LEU A 36 -15.16 11.03 -29.98
N MET A 37 -14.28 11.34 -30.93
CA MET A 37 -12.84 11.36 -30.69
C MET A 37 -12.53 12.43 -29.65
N SER A 38 -12.17 12.00 -28.45
CA SER A 38 -12.00 12.87 -27.30
C SER A 38 -10.81 13.81 -27.51
N LYS A 39 -11.05 15.12 -27.56
CA LYS A 39 -10.00 16.16 -27.71
C LYS A 39 -9.35 16.52 -26.38
N LEU A 40 -9.22 15.58 -25.46
CA LEU A 40 -8.57 15.80 -24.17
C LEU A 40 -7.07 16.01 -24.39
N SER A 41 -6.57 17.14 -23.91
CA SER A 41 -5.15 17.49 -23.93
C SER A 41 -4.69 17.64 -22.49
N ALA A 42 -3.57 17.02 -22.14
CA ALA A 42 -2.92 17.24 -20.83
C ALA A 42 -2.51 18.71 -20.61
N ASN A 43 -2.43 19.50 -21.69
CA ASN A 43 -2.12 20.94 -21.66
C ASN A 43 -3.38 21.83 -21.79
N ALA A 44 -4.58 21.31 -21.47
CA ALA A 44 -5.78 22.13 -21.48
C ALA A 44 -5.76 23.14 -20.30
N PRO A 45 -6.25 24.38 -20.46
CA PRO A 45 -6.21 25.40 -19.40
C PRO A 45 -6.86 24.97 -18.07
N GLU A 46 -7.87 24.11 -18.15
CA GLU A 46 -8.58 23.54 -16.99
C GLU A 46 -7.70 22.66 -16.09
N PHE A 47 -6.56 22.17 -16.58
CA PHE A 47 -5.57 21.39 -15.82
C PHE A 47 -4.49 22.23 -15.14
N TYR A 48 -4.43 23.55 -15.40
CA TYR A 48 -3.48 24.45 -14.74
C TYR A 48 -4.19 25.32 -13.69
N PRO A 49 -3.99 25.07 -12.38
CA PRO A 49 -4.59 25.91 -11.35
C PRO A 49 -4.05 27.34 -11.42
N SER A 50 -4.88 28.32 -11.06
CA SER A 50 -4.53 29.74 -11.07
C SER A 50 -3.40 30.04 -10.09
N GLY A 51 -2.16 30.12 -10.62
CA GLY A 51 -0.93 30.24 -9.84
C GLY A 51 0.19 29.30 -10.27
N TYR A 52 -0.09 28.33 -11.16
CA TYR A 52 0.92 27.39 -11.68
C TYR A 52 1.98 28.10 -12.53
N SER A 53 3.13 28.38 -11.92
CA SER A 53 4.33 28.87 -12.60
C SER A 53 5.16 27.67 -13.05
N SER A 54 5.42 27.53 -14.35
CA SER A 54 6.25 26.44 -14.90
C SER A 54 7.74 26.51 -14.49
N ASN A 55 8.11 27.46 -13.63
CA ASN A 55 9.46 27.67 -13.13
C ASN A 55 9.74 26.92 -11.81
N TYR A 56 8.94 25.90 -11.50
CA TYR A 56 9.36 24.87 -10.55
C TYR A 56 10.53 24.10 -11.17
N THR A 57 11.74 24.62 -10.98
CA THR A 57 12.92 23.76 -10.97
C THR A 57 12.64 22.69 -9.93
N GLU A 58 12.57 21.44 -10.36
CA GLU A 58 12.26 20.29 -9.51
C GLU A 58 13.49 19.94 -8.67
N SER A 59 13.87 20.90 -7.82
CA SER A 59 14.65 20.66 -6.63
C SER A 59 13.79 19.78 -5.74
N TYR A 60 13.98 18.47 -5.88
CA TYR A 60 13.77 17.57 -4.77
C TYR A 60 14.72 18.04 -3.65
N GLU A 61 14.28 19.01 -2.85
CA GLU A 61 14.53 18.89 -1.43
C GLU A 61 13.85 17.58 -1.04
N ASP A 62 14.69 16.55 -1.00
CA ASP A 62 14.50 15.34 -0.24
C ASP A 62 13.90 15.76 1.10
N GLY A 63 12.57 15.59 1.20
CA GLY A 63 11.78 16.14 2.28
C GLY A 63 12.00 15.27 3.49
N CYS A 64 13.12 15.51 4.19
CA CYS A 64 13.79 14.66 5.17
C CYS A 64 12.97 13.43 5.55
N GLU A 65 13.42 12.28 5.10
CA GLU A 65 12.99 11.00 5.64
C GLU A 65 13.02 11.07 7.17
N ASP A 66 11.83 11.08 7.81
CA ASP A 66 11.63 11.16 9.28
C ASP A 66 11.99 9.82 9.96
N TYR A 67 12.89 9.07 9.33
CA TYR A 67 13.47 7.82 9.80
C TYR A 67 14.76 8.14 10.53
N PRO A 68 14.95 7.63 11.76
CA PRO A 68 16.15 7.92 12.53
C PRO A 68 17.39 7.41 11.79
N THR A 69 18.49 8.15 11.89
CA THR A 69 19.79 7.68 11.40
C THR A 69 20.26 6.46 12.20
N LEU A 70 21.21 5.69 11.63
CA LEU A 70 21.87 4.59 12.35
C LEU A 70 22.43 5.07 13.70
N SER A 71 23.04 6.26 13.72
CA SER A 71 23.62 6.88 14.90
C SER A 71 22.57 7.19 15.97
N GLU A 72 21.41 7.73 15.60
CA GLU A 72 20.31 8.02 16.53
C GLU A 72 19.70 6.74 17.10
N TYR A 73 19.41 5.73 16.26
CA TYR A 73 18.85 4.46 16.73
C TYR A 73 19.80 3.72 17.69
N VAL A 74 21.10 3.69 17.37
CA VAL A 74 22.11 3.07 18.24
C VAL A 74 22.30 3.85 19.53
N GLN A 75 22.31 5.20 19.50
CA GLN A 75 22.42 6.01 20.71
C GLN A 75 21.20 5.87 21.61
N ASP A 76 19.98 5.84 21.08
CA ASP A 76 18.75 5.65 21.86
C ASP A 76 18.79 4.31 22.62
N PHE A 77 19.09 3.21 21.91
CA PHE A 77 19.26 1.89 22.53
C PHE A 77 20.38 1.85 23.58
N LEU A 78 21.55 2.45 23.29
CA LEU A 78 22.67 2.50 24.23
C LEU A 78 22.36 3.34 25.49
N ASN A 79 21.62 4.44 25.34
CA ASN A 79 21.13 5.24 26.47
C ASN A 79 20.10 4.44 27.27
N HIS A 80 19.14 3.78 26.61
CA HIS A 80 18.16 2.92 27.25
C HIS A 80 18.83 1.80 28.07
N LEU A 81 19.85 1.13 27.52
CA LEU A 81 20.64 0.14 28.26
C LEU A 81 21.38 0.71 29.48
N THR A 82 21.83 1.97 29.44
CA THR A 82 22.44 2.60 30.62
C THR A 82 21.43 2.97 31.70
N GLU A 83 20.20 3.34 31.33
CA GLU A 83 19.11 3.61 32.29
C GLU A 83 18.51 2.31 32.84
N GLN A 84 18.40 1.28 32.01
CA GLN A 84 17.70 0.02 32.30
C GLN A 84 18.53 -1.18 31.85
N PRO A 85 19.66 -1.50 32.51
CA PRO A 85 20.52 -2.64 32.12
C PRO A 85 19.82 -4.01 32.16
N GLY A 86 18.62 -4.10 32.77
CA GLY A 86 17.79 -5.31 32.76
C GLY A 86 16.96 -5.52 31.48
N SER A 87 16.79 -4.52 30.60
CA SER A 87 16.05 -4.70 29.33
C SER A 87 16.88 -5.37 28.23
N PHE A 88 18.20 -5.51 28.43
CA PHE A 88 19.12 -6.12 27.48
C PHE A 88 18.64 -7.49 26.96
N GLU A 89 18.22 -8.40 27.85
CA GLU A 89 17.79 -9.75 27.46
C GLU A 89 16.53 -9.74 26.56
N THR A 90 15.68 -8.72 26.67
CA THR A 90 14.44 -8.60 25.89
C THR A 90 14.58 -7.80 24.60
N GLU A 91 15.58 -6.92 24.50
CA GLU A 91 15.70 -5.96 23.40
C GLU A 91 16.89 -6.24 22.47
N ILE A 92 17.90 -6.99 22.92
CA ILE A 92 19.11 -7.28 22.12
C ILE A 92 18.80 -8.02 20.82
N GLU A 93 17.79 -8.90 20.80
CA GLU A 93 17.39 -9.62 19.59
C GLU A 93 16.82 -8.67 18.53
N GLN A 94 15.90 -7.78 18.92
CA GLN A 94 15.32 -6.79 18.02
C GLN A 94 16.35 -5.76 17.54
N PHE A 95 17.25 -5.32 18.43
CA PHE A 95 18.35 -4.42 18.08
C PHE A 95 19.25 -5.04 17.02
N ALA A 96 19.67 -6.30 17.22
CA ALA A 96 20.49 -7.02 16.26
C ALA A 96 19.76 -7.28 14.93
N GLU A 97 18.45 -7.61 14.95
CA GLU A 97 17.66 -7.79 13.73
C GLU A 97 17.59 -6.50 12.90
N THR A 98 17.30 -5.35 13.54
CA THR A 98 17.28 -4.03 12.87
C THR A 98 18.64 -3.71 12.25
N LEU A 99 19.72 -3.89 13.02
CA LEU A 99 21.08 -3.63 12.54
C LEU A 99 21.48 -4.51 11.36
N ASN A 100 21.08 -5.78 11.31
CA ASN A 100 21.35 -6.66 10.17
C ASN A 100 20.71 -6.16 8.86
N GLY A 101 19.63 -5.37 8.94
CA GLY A 101 19.02 -4.74 7.76
C GLY A 101 19.69 -3.43 7.34
N TRP A 102 20.28 -2.70 8.29
CA TRP A 102 20.80 -1.33 8.08
C TRP A 102 22.32 -1.31 7.83
N VAL A 103 23.07 -2.12 8.57
CA VAL A 103 24.53 -2.20 8.51
C VAL A 103 24.96 -3.13 7.37
N THR A 104 24.92 -2.58 6.16
CA THR A 104 25.23 -3.31 4.91
C THR A 104 26.56 -2.91 4.26
N THR A 105 27.28 -1.95 4.84
CA THR A 105 28.56 -1.42 4.36
C THR A 105 29.62 -1.40 5.47
N ASP A 106 30.90 -1.43 5.09
CA ASP A 106 32.02 -1.34 6.03
C ASP A 106 32.01 0.00 6.81
N ASP A 107 31.65 1.12 6.16
CA ASP A 107 31.52 2.43 6.83
C ASP A 107 30.44 2.43 7.92
N ALA A 108 29.26 1.84 7.66
CA ALA A 108 28.19 1.73 8.66
C ALA A 108 28.56 0.77 9.81
N LEU A 109 29.33 -0.28 9.52
CA LEU A 109 29.84 -1.19 10.54
C LEU A 109 30.89 -0.50 11.43
N GLN A 110 31.77 0.28 10.83
CA GLN A 110 32.76 1.10 11.54
C GLN A 110 32.08 2.14 12.44
N GLU A 111 31.03 2.81 11.96
CA GLU A 111 30.22 3.74 12.74
C GLU A 111 29.56 3.07 13.95
N LEU A 112 28.89 1.93 13.76
CA LEU A 112 28.29 1.14 14.84
C LEU A 112 29.31 0.79 15.94
N VAL A 113 30.50 0.32 15.55
CA VAL A 113 31.57 -0.03 16.50
C VAL A 113 32.07 1.21 17.24
N GLU A 114 32.22 2.33 16.56
CA GLU A 114 32.67 3.59 17.18
C GLU A 114 31.65 4.13 18.19
N LEU A 115 30.35 4.11 17.88
CA LEU A 115 29.29 4.52 18.79
C LEU A 115 29.28 3.68 20.08
N ILE A 116 29.36 2.35 19.96
CA ILE A 116 29.44 1.44 21.11
C ILE A 116 30.71 1.71 21.94
N TYR A 117 31.85 1.90 21.28
CA TYR A 117 33.12 2.18 21.94
C TYR A 117 33.09 3.52 22.70
N GLN A 118 32.56 4.59 22.09
CA GLN A 118 32.40 5.89 22.73
C GLN A 118 31.50 5.79 23.96
N GLN A 119 30.36 5.10 23.89
CA GLN A 119 29.50 4.90 25.06
C GLN A 119 30.21 4.11 26.17
N ALA A 120 30.81 2.98 25.83
CA ALA A 120 31.50 2.11 26.79
C ALA A 120 32.70 2.79 27.49
N THR A 121 33.35 3.75 26.84
CA THR A 121 34.46 4.53 27.42
C THR A 121 34.00 5.81 28.12
N SER A 122 32.88 6.40 27.72
CA SER A 122 32.28 7.59 28.37
C SER A 122 31.77 7.30 29.79
N ILE A 123 31.22 6.10 30.02
CA ILE A 123 30.74 5.64 31.34
C ILE A 123 31.90 5.45 32.35
N LEU A 124 33.15 5.47 31.90
CA LEU A 124 34.33 5.15 32.69
C LEU A 124 34.97 6.41 33.33
N ASN A 125 34.20 7.11 34.17
CA ASN A 125 34.67 8.18 35.09
C ASN A 125 33.89 8.22 36.41
#